data_AF-A0A133VKV1-F1
#
_entry.id   AF-A0A133VKV1-F1
#
_cell.length_a   1.000
_cell.length_b   1.000
_cell.length_c   1.000
_cell.angle_alpha   90.00
_cell.angle_beta   90.00
_cell.angle_gamma   90.00
#
_symmetry.space_group_name_H-M   'P 1'
#
loop_
_entity.id
_entity.type
_entity.pdbx_description
1 polymer ?
#
loop_
_entity_poly.entity_id
_entity_poly.type
_entity_poly.pdbx_seq_one_letter_code
_entity_poly.pdbx_strand_id
1 'polypeptide(L)'
;MSKEKEKIKELLKELQAGEEIDELREEFKDLLQEISPQEIPSIEQELVKEGVKPAEIAEMCDIHLEIFRESVQSKFELGEISEGHPLRTLYQENGKITKDAELLNLKASSLKEAVGHEERMEKIKDLGKLVSDFMMMDKTHYVRQEMIIFPHIEKRGIKAVPRVLWRKHNENMEMVKGILDMISEKPEDPERFMEKLQEASQELSESLLDMVFRENNILYPTLEELLAEEEWIAIKEQEPEVGYYKVEPGDDWDPDGSPKYPYEVSEEISEERLEALPGGIKSILGDQKLEPDRYLLKKSKDKELDTGFLNLTEINALLANLPVDLTFIDSDNRVRYFSGGERIFPRTRSVLGRPVKFCHPPESVEVVKKILKEFKAGGIDEAEFWIEMGGKFVHIRYFPISDQKGNYLGALEVTQDVTHIRELEGERRILDWVD
;
A
#
# COMPACT_ATOMS: atom_id res chain seq x y z
N MET A 1 1.30 4.48 40.83
CA MET A 1 0.67 3.53 39.91
C MET A 1 -0.82 3.78 39.98
N SER A 2 -1.50 3.80 38.83
CA SER A 2 -2.95 3.91 38.81
C SER A 2 -3.54 2.63 39.44
N LYS A 3 -4.71 2.75 40.06
CA LYS A 3 -5.36 1.65 40.78
C LYS A 3 -5.88 0.58 39.79
N GLU A 4 -6.08 1.01 38.56
CA GLU A 4 -6.58 0.28 37.39
C GLU A 4 -5.47 -0.64 36.82
N LYS A 5 -4.22 -0.14 36.75
CA LYS A 5 -3.06 -0.93 36.31
C LYS A 5 -2.81 -2.18 37.17
N GLU A 6 -2.94 -2.06 38.49
CA GLU A 6 -2.78 -3.20 39.41
C GLU A 6 -3.91 -4.22 39.26
N LYS A 7 -5.14 -3.76 38.99
CA LYS A 7 -6.28 -4.67 38.75
C LYS A 7 -6.12 -5.49 37.48
N ILE A 8 -5.70 -4.87 36.37
CA ILE A 8 -5.44 -5.59 35.11
C ILE A 8 -4.35 -6.64 35.33
N LYS A 9 -3.32 -6.29 36.08
CA LYS A 9 -2.23 -7.20 36.44
C LYS A 9 -2.69 -8.37 37.33
N GLU A 10 -3.62 -8.14 38.27
CA GLU A 10 -4.25 -9.21 39.07
C GLU A 10 -5.08 -10.14 38.17
N LEU A 11 -5.93 -9.59 37.30
CA LEU A 11 -6.75 -10.36 36.37
C LEU A 11 -5.91 -11.21 35.40
N LEU A 12 -4.77 -10.69 34.92
CA LEU A 12 -3.82 -11.44 34.10
C LEU A 12 -3.21 -12.63 34.86
N LYS A 13 -3.02 -12.52 36.17
CA LYS A 13 -2.56 -13.63 37.03
C LYS A 13 -3.68 -14.64 37.32
N GLU A 14 -4.92 -14.19 37.42
CA GLU A 14 -6.09 -15.07 37.60
C GLU A 14 -6.35 -15.91 36.34
N LEU A 15 -6.21 -15.31 35.15
CA LEU A 15 -6.18 -16.04 33.87
C LEU A 15 -5.08 -17.11 33.83
N GLN A 16 -3.92 -16.84 34.43
CA GLN A 16 -2.82 -17.82 34.55
C GLN A 16 -3.17 -19.00 35.47
N ALA A 17 -4.06 -18.78 36.45
CA ALA A 17 -4.52 -19.82 37.37
C ALA A 17 -5.56 -20.78 36.76
N GLY A 18 -6.01 -20.51 35.53
CA GLY A 18 -6.97 -21.34 34.79
C GLY A 18 -8.43 -21.08 35.15
N GLU A 19 -8.75 -19.87 35.64
CA GLU A 19 -10.13 -19.43 35.82
C GLU A 19 -10.85 -19.28 34.46
N GLU A 20 -12.17 -19.48 34.44
CA GLU A 20 -12.93 -19.41 33.19
C GLU A 20 -12.97 -17.96 32.65
N ILE A 21 -12.51 -17.83 31.40
CA ILE A 21 -12.43 -16.57 30.65
C ILE A 21 -13.77 -15.82 30.63
N ASP A 22 -14.89 -16.54 30.64
CA ASP A 22 -16.24 -15.96 30.57
C ASP A 22 -16.60 -15.14 31.83
N GLU A 23 -16.07 -15.48 33.01
CA GLU A 23 -16.39 -14.76 34.27
C GLU A 23 -15.56 -13.48 34.42
N LEU A 24 -14.30 -13.49 33.94
CA LEU A 24 -13.38 -12.35 34.04
C LEU A 24 -13.57 -11.32 32.91
N ARG A 25 -14.25 -11.69 31.81
CA ARG A 25 -14.43 -10.86 30.59
C ARG A 25 -15.04 -9.49 30.85
N GLU A 26 -16.14 -9.42 31.59
CA GLU A 26 -16.85 -8.15 31.84
C GLU A 26 -16.03 -7.20 32.71
N GLU A 27 -15.36 -7.72 33.75
CA GLU A 27 -14.51 -6.92 34.63
C GLU A 27 -13.25 -6.40 33.90
N PHE A 28 -12.70 -7.23 33.01
CA PHE A 28 -11.57 -6.85 32.14
C PHE A 28 -11.97 -5.75 31.15
N LYS A 29 -13.17 -5.85 30.54
CA LYS A 29 -13.69 -4.90 29.55
C LYS A 29 -13.88 -3.50 30.13
N ASP A 30 -14.44 -3.40 31.34
CA ASP A 30 -14.64 -2.13 32.02
C ASP A 30 -13.31 -1.45 32.38
N LEU A 31 -12.32 -2.24 32.82
CA LEU A 31 -10.98 -1.73 33.14
C LEU A 31 -10.20 -1.26 31.91
N LEU A 32 -10.35 -1.95 30.78
CA LEU A 32 -9.67 -1.61 29.52
C LEU A 32 -10.21 -0.34 28.88
N GLN A 33 -11.46 0.04 29.13
CA GLN A 33 -12.00 1.34 28.69
C GLN A 33 -11.36 2.54 29.40
N GLU A 34 -10.76 2.31 30.58
CA GLU A 34 -10.17 3.37 31.41
C GLU A 34 -8.65 3.52 31.21
N ILE A 35 -7.99 2.58 30.52
CA ILE A 35 -6.54 2.60 30.30
C ILE A 35 -6.15 2.85 28.84
N SER A 36 -5.02 3.52 28.64
CA SER A 36 -4.47 3.71 27.29
C SER A 36 -3.83 2.42 26.78
N PRO A 37 -3.94 2.07 25.48
CA PRO A 37 -3.20 0.95 24.89
C PRO A 37 -1.68 1.01 25.15
N GLN A 38 -1.13 2.21 25.37
CA GLN A 38 0.28 2.44 25.73
C GLN A 38 0.64 1.92 27.13
N GLU A 39 -0.35 1.69 28.00
CA GLU A 39 -0.11 1.18 29.36
C GLU A 39 0.06 -0.34 29.40
N ILE A 40 -0.41 -1.07 28.39
CA ILE A 40 -0.32 -2.54 28.29
C ILE A 40 1.12 -3.03 28.19
N PRO A 41 1.96 -2.52 27.28
CA PRO A 41 3.39 -2.83 27.25
C PRO A 41 4.09 -2.67 28.61
N SER A 42 3.66 -1.68 29.39
CA SER A 42 4.20 -1.40 30.72
C SER A 42 3.73 -2.39 31.79
N ILE A 43 2.56 -3.01 31.63
CA ILE A 43 2.03 -4.06 32.51
C ILE A 43 2.78 -5.36 32.24
N GLU A 44 2.95 -5.74 30.97
CA GLU A 44 3.70 -6.93 30.56
C GLU A 44 5.14 -6.91 31.08
N GLN A 45 5.81 -5.75 30.95
CA GLN A 45 7.15 -5.57 31.49
C GLN A 45 7.25 -5.77 33.00
N GLU A 46 6.20 -5.42 33.75
CA GLU A 46 6.15 -5.66 35.19
C GLU A 46 5.94 -7.14 35.51
N LEU A 47 5.08 -7.83 34.76
CA LEU A 47 4.89 -9.28 34.90
C LEU A 47 6.18 -10.07 34.64
N VAL A 48 6.95 -9.67 33.62
CA VAL A 48 8.30 -10.25 33.37
C VAL A 48 9.21 -10.02 34.58
N LYS A 49 9.24 -8.80 35.14
CA LYS A 49 10.06 -8.47 36.32
C LYS A 49 9.66 -9.28 37.56
N GLU A 50 8.40 -9.69 37.65
CA GLU A 50 7.85 -10.51 38.73
C GLU A 50 8.09 -12.02 38.53
N GLY A 51 8.74 -12.41 37.43
CA GLY A 51 9.18 -13.78 37.17
C GLY A 51 8.28 -14.57 36.22
N VAL A 52 7.27 -13.94 35.59
CA VAL A 52 6.49 -14.57 34.53
C VAL A 52 7.38 -14.74 33.31
N LYS A 53 7.42 -15.94 32.72
CA LYS A 53 8.30 -16.19 31.57
C LYS A 53 7.77 -15.48 30.33
N PRO A 54 8.66 -14.94 29.47
CA PRO A 54 8.24 -14.35 28.21
C PRO A 54 7.42 -15.29 27.31
N ALA A 55 7.73 -16.59 27.30
CA ALA A 55 6.94 -17.57 26.52
C ALA A 55 5.50 -17.71 27.03
N GLU A 56 5.28 -17.59 28.34
CA GLU A 56 3.95 -17.68 28.95
C GLU A 56 3.15 -16.39 28.66
N ILE A 57 3.80 -15.22 28.64
CA ILE A 57 3.18 -13.95 28.21
C ILE A 57 2.81 -14.00 26.73
N ALA A 58 3.65 -14.62 25.88
CA ALA A 58 3.36 -14.78 24.46
C ALA A 58 2.17 -15.72 24.17
N GLU A 59 1.90 -16.72 25.02
CA GLU A 59 0.65 -17.51 24.95
C GLU A 59 -0.54 -16.68 25.47
N MET A 60 -0.34 -15.86 26.51
CA MET A 60 -1.36 -14.95 27.02
C MET A 60 -1.76 -13.89 25.99
N CYS A 61 -0.82 -13.38 25.17
CA CYS A 61 -1.04 -12.53 24.00
C CYS A 61 -2.27 -12.96 23.23
N ASP A 62 -2.45 -14.23 22.90
CA ASP A 62 -3.62 -14.62 22.12
C ASP A 62 -4.97 -14.44 22.84
N ILE A 63 -5.02 -14.64 24.16
CA ILE A 63 -6.24 -14.58 24.99
C ILE A 63 -6.58 -13.15 25.38
N HIS A 64 -5.63 -12.38 25.93
CA HIS A 64 -5.91 -10.98 26.25
C HIS A 64 -5.99 -10.09 25.00
N LEU A 65 -5.45 -10.48 23.84
CA LEU A 65 -5.76 -9.82 22.57
C LEU A 65 -7.20 -10.06 22.11
N GLU A 66 -7.78 -11.23 22.38
CA GLU A 66 -9.20 -11.48 22.11
C GLU A 66 -10.07 -10.52 22.94
N ILE A 67 -9.79 -10.44 24.25
CA ILE A 67 -10.49 -9.56 25.19
C ILE A 67 -10.21 -8.07 24.90
N PHE A 68 -8.95 -7.73 24.57
CA PHE A 68 -8.55 -6.36 24.25
C PHE A 68 -9.13 -5.91 22.91
N ARG A 69 -9.12 -6.77 21.89
CA ARG A 69 -9.83 -6.52 20.63
C ARG A 69 -11.31 -6.21 20.90
N GLU A 70 -11.98 -6.99 21.74
CA GLU A 70 -13.39 -6.75 22.12
C GLU A 70 -13.60 -5.46 22.92
N SER A 71 -12.63 -5.04 23.73
CA SER A 71 -12.72 -3.80 24.54
C SER A 71 -12.40 -2.52 23.77
N VAL A 72 -11.42 -2.53 22.86
CA VAL A 72 -11.12 -1.42 21.95
C VAL A 72 -12.17 -1.34 20.85
N GLN A 73 -12.87 -2.45 20.57
CA GLN A 73 -14.11 -2.49 19.78
C GLN A 73 -15.34 -1.96 20.54
N SER A 74 -15.19 -1.18 21.61
CA SER A 74 -16.33 -0.51 22.26
C SER A 74 -16.84 0.70 21.46
N LYS A 75 -17.31 0.38 20.25
CA LYS A 75 -18.46 0.96 19.51
C LYS A 75 -18.71 0.27 18.16
N PHE A 76 -17.88 -0.70 17.77
CA PHE A 76 -18.00 -1.37 16.48
C PHE A 76 -18.15 -2.88 16.68
N GLU A 77 -19.39 -3.37 16.67
CA GLU A 77 -19.68 -4.80 16.72
C GLU A 77 -19.30 -5.42 15.36
N LEU A 78 -18.05 -5.89 15.24
CA LEU A 78 -17.59 -6.60 14.04
C LEU A 78 -18.53 -7.73 13.61
N GLY A 79 -19.31 -8.30 14.53
CA GLY A 79 -20.32 -9.32 14.24
C GLY A 79 -21.38 -8.91 13.21
N GLU A 80 -21.61 -7.61 13.01
CA GLU A 80 -22.57 -7.10 12.03
C GLU A 80 -21.98 -6.95 10.60
N ILE A 81 -20.65 -6.88 10.46
CA ILE A 81 -20.01 -6.85 9.14
C ILE A 81 -19.64 -8.27 8.67
N SER A 82 -20.13 -8.66 7.49
CA SER A 82 -19.81 -9.92 6.83
C SER A 82 -18.30 -10.15 6.60
N GLU A 83 -17.87 -11.42 6.66
CA GLU A 83 -16.50 -11.80 6.27
C GLU A 83 -16.21 -11.38 4.83
N GLY A 84 -15.02 -10.84 4.58
CA GLY A 84 -14.62 -10.35 3.25
C GLY A 84 -14.89 -8.87 2.98
N HIS A 85 -15.73 -8.19 3.78
CA HIS A 85 -15.92 -6.74 3.68
C HIS A 85 -14.59 -6.00 3.97
N PRO A 86 -14.18 -5.00 3.16
CA PRO A 86 -12.88 -4.33 3.31
C PRO A 86 -12.63 -3.76 4.71
N LEU A 87 -13.63 -3.08 5.30
CA LEU A 87 -13.53 -2.56 6.67
C LEU A 87 -13.24 -3.64 7.72
N ARG A 88 -13.87 -4.82 7.60
CA ARG A 88 -13.59 -5.94 8.50
C ARG A 88 -12.17 -6.46 8.33
N THR A 89 -11.69 -6.55 7.10
CA THR A 89 -10.30 -6.92 6.80
C THR A 89 -9.30 -5.95 7.44
N LEU A 90 -9.56 -4.65 7.41
CA LEU A 90 -8.72 -3.66 8.10
C LEU A 90 -8.66 -3.88 9.61
N TYR A 91 -9.81 -4.13 10.26
CA TYR A 91 -9.85 -4.48 11.69
C TYR A 91 -9.10 -5.78 11.99
N GLN A 92 -9.22 -6.80 11.13
CA GLN A 92 -8.51 -8.08 11.29
C GLN A 92 -6.98 -7.88 11.18
N GLU A 93 -6.53 -7.07 10.22
CA GLU A 93 -5.11 -6.72 10.06
C GLU A 93 -4.60 -5.90 11.24
N ASN A 94 -5.37 -4.93 11.72
CA ASN A 94 -5.05 -4.20 12.94
C ASN A 94 -4.91 -5.13 14.13
N GLY A 95 -5.79 -6.11 14.25
CA GLY A 95 -5.65 -7.18 15.22
C GLY A 95 -4.31 -7.92 15.09
N LYS A 96 -3.78 -8.16 13.89
CA LYS A 96 -2.47 -8.80 13.67
C LYS A 96 -1.31 -7.85 14.01
N ILE A 97 -1.42 -6.59 13.61
CA ILE A 97 -0.44 -5.53 13.91
C ILE A 97 -0.30 -5.35 15.43
N THR A 98 -1.41 -5.33 16.18
CA THR A 98 -1.38 -5.31 17.66
C THR A 98 -0.59 -6.50 18.22
N LYS A 99 -0.88 -7.73 17.77
CA LYS A 99 -0.16 -8.92 18.23
C LYS A 99 1.34 -8.82 18.00
N ASP A 100 1.72 -8.40 16.79
CA ASP A 100 3.13 -8.28 16.42
C ASP A 100 3.83 -7.16 17.21
N ALA A 101 3.13 -6.04 17.47
CA ALA A 101 3.66 -4.91 18.23
C ALA A 101 3.87 -5.26 19.71
N GLU A 102 2.95 -5.99 20.33
CA GLU A 102 3.11 -6.50 21.70
C GLU A 102 4.27 -7.51 21.77
N LEU A 103 4.33 -8.45 20.83
CA LEU A 103 5.43 -9.40 20.72
C LEU A 103 6.78 -8.69 20.54
N LEU A 104 6.82 -7.58 19.80
CA LEU A 104 8.01 -6.74 19.67
C LEU A 104 8.44 -6.17 21.03
N ASN A 105 7.52 -5.57 21.79
CA ASN A 105 7.81 -5.04 23.13
C ASN A 105 8.34 -6.13 24.08
N LEU A 106 7.71 -7.31 24.06
CA LEU A 106 8.12 -8.45 24.87
C LEU A 106 9.54 -8.91 24.51
N LYS A 107 9.83 -9.09 23.21
CA LYS A 107 11.16 -9.48 22.72
C LYS A 107 12.20 -8.43 23.09
N ALA A 108 11.89 -7.14 22.89
CA ALA A 108 12.75 -6.02 23.25
C ALA A 108 13.09 -6.02 24.74
N SER A 109 12.09 -6.22 25.60
CA SER A 109 12.26 -6.24 27.06
C SER A 109 13.16 -7.38 27.54
N SER A 110 13.19 -8.49 26.81
CA SER A 110 14.03 -9.65 27.09
C SER A 110 15.49 -9.50 26.64
N LEU A 111 15.83 -8.46 25.86
CA LEU A 111 17.19 -8.23 25.34
C LEU A 111 18.20 -8.06 26.49
N LYS A 112 17.84 -7.32 27.54
CA LYS A 112 18.67 -7.08 28.73
C LYS A 112 19.00 -8.34 29.54
N GLU A 113 18.20 -9.40 29.38
CA GLU A 113 18.34 -10.66 30.13
C GLU A 113 19.34 -11.60 29.47
N ALA A 114 19.74 -11.34 28.23
CA ALA A 114 20.61 -12.22 27.46
C ALA A 114 22.05 -12.25 27.99
N VAL A 115 22.52 -13.44 28.37
CA VAL A 115 23.84 -13.66 28.94
C VAL A 115 24.76 -14.32 27.91
N GLY A 116 25.82 -13.63 27.55
CA GLY A 116 26.81 -14.12 26.59
C GLY A 116 26.47 -13.81 25.13
N HIS A 117 27.45 -14.00 24.25
CA HIS A 117 27.37 -13.56 22.86
C HIS A 117 26.33 -14.34 22.04
N GLU A 118 26.26 -15.66 22.22
CA GLU A 118 25.38 -16.53 21.43
C GLU A 118 23.90 -16.24 21.65
N GLU A 119 23.47 -16.15 22.92
CA GLU A 119 22.09 -15.82 23.28
C GLU A 119 21.69 -14.42 22.79
N ARG A 120 22.59 -13.42 22.90
CA ARG A 120 22.35 -12.07 22.39
C ARG A 120 22.10 -12.07 20.88
N MET A 121 22.94 -12.77 20.12
CA MET A 121 22.81 -12.85 18.66
C MET A 121 21.51 -13.55 18.24
N GLU A 122 21.10 -14.60 18.95
CA GLU A 122 19.82 -15.27 18.71
C GLU A 122 18.64 -14.32 18.94
N LYS A 123 18.60 -13.61 20.08
CA LYS A 123 17.53 -12.64 20.36
C LYS A 123 17.49 -11.49 19.38
N ILE A 124 18.64 -10.95 18.98
CA ILE A 124 18.74 -9.89 17.96
C ILE A 124 18.19 -10.38 16.62
N LYS A 125 18.54 -11.60 16.21
CA LYS A 125 18.06 -12.20 14.96
C LYS A 125 16.55 -12.41 14.98
N ASP A 126 16.01 -12.91 16.08
CA ASP A 126 14.58 -13.14 16.24
C ASP A 126 13.78 -11.83 16.26
N LEU A 127 14.29 -10.81 16.94
CA LEU A 127 13.73 -9.46 16.91
C LEU A 127 13.79 -8.88 15.49
N GLY A 128 14.94 -8.98 14.82
CA GLY A 128 15.13 -8.49 13.45
C GLY A 128 14.20 -9.15 12.45
N LYS A 129 13.91 -10.45 12.60
CA LYS A 129 12.90 -11.14 11.78
C LYS A 129 11.51 -10.52 11.97
N LEU A 130 11.08 -10.32 13.21
CA LEU A 130 9.79 -9.69 13.50
C LEU A 130 9.73 -8.26 12.96
N VAL A 131 10.78 -7.47 13.18
CA VAL A 131 10.86 -6.09 12.68
C VAL A 131 10.80 -6.06 11.14
N SER A 132 11.45 -7.01 10.48
CA SER A 132 11.40 -7.12 9.01
C SER A 132 10.00 -7.43 8.47
N ASP A 133 9.15 -8.13 9.23
CA ASP A 133 7.77 -8.39 8.82
C ASP A 133 6.96 -7.10 8.71
N PHE A 134 7.19 -6.10 9.58
CA PHE A 134 6.49 -4.81 9.54
C PHE A 134 6.74 -4.03 8.24
N MET A 135 7.82 -4.30 7.51
CA MET A 135 8.05 -3.73 6.17
C MET A 135 6.94 -4.09 5.18
N MET A 136 6.20 -5.17 5.42
CA MET A 136 5.06 -5.53 4.57
C MET A 136 3.86 -4.60 4.77
N MET A 137 3.76 -3.88 5.89
CA MET A 137 2.68 -2.90 6.11
C MET A 137 2.73 -1.77 5.07
N ASP A 138 3.94 -1.28 4.74
CA ASP A 138 4.22 -0.27 3.70
C ASP A 138 4.00 -0.78 2.26
N LYS A 139 3.57 -2.03 2.10
CA LYS A 139 3.19 -2.63 0.82
C LYS A 139 1.75 -3.13 0.80
N THR A 140 1.10 -3.18 1.96
CA THR A 140 -0.22 -3.79 2.14
C THR A 140 -1.13 -2.84 2.90
N HIS A 141 -1.24 -2.99 4.22
CA HIS A 141 -2.17 -2.26 5.09
C HIS A 141 -2.13 -0.73 4.89
N TYR A 142 -0.96 -0.10 5.00
CA TYR A 142 -0.83 1.35 4.83
C TYR A 142 -1.10 1.79 3.39
N VAL A 143 -0.61 1.05 2.40
CA VAL A 143 -0.84 1.37 0.98
C VAL A 143 -2.31 1.28 0.61
N ARG A 144 -3.06 0.30 1.14
CA ARG A 144 -4.51 0.23 0.90
C ARG A 144 -5.23 1.43 1.51
N GLN A 145 -4.87 1.83 2.72
CA GLN A 145 -5.43 3.04 3.31
C GLN A 145 -5.08 4.28 2.48
N GLU A 146 -3.83 4.45 2.10
CA GLU A 146 -3.31 5.64 1.43
C GLU A 146 -3.79 5.79 -0.01
N MET A 147 -3.76 4.71 -0.78
CA MET A 147 -3.98 4.74 -2.23
C MET A 147 -5.42 4.41 -2.62
N ILE A 148 -6.13 3.63 -1.80
CA ILE A 148 -7.49 3.17 -2.10
C ILE A 148 -8.51 3.92 -1.25
N ILE A 149 -8.33 4.00 0.06
CA ILE A 149 -9.37 4.49 0.99
C ILE A 149 -9.36 6.02 1.15
N PHE A 150 -8.19 6.62 1.43
CA PHE A 150 -8.08 8.07 1.66
C PHE A 150 -8.68 8.92 0.54
N PRO A 151 -8.55 8.58 -0.75
CA PRO A 151 -9.21 9.31 -1.83
C PRO A 151 -10.73 9.50 -1.64
N HIS A 152 -11.44 8.55 -1.03
CA HIS A 152 -12.89 8.65 -0.78
C HIS A 152 -13.25 9.74 0.23
N ILE A 153 -12.48 9.88 1.32
CA ILE A 153 -12.73 10.89 2.35
C ILE A 153 -12.12 12.25 1.99
N GLU A 154 -11.03 12.27 1.23
CA GLU A 154 -10.45 13.49 0.67
C GLU A 154 -11.38 14.17 -0.32
N LYS A 155 -12.10 13.39 -1.14
CA LYS A 155 -13.14 13.87 -2.05
C LYS A 155 -14.20 14.70 -1.33
N ARG A 156 -14.50 14.35 -0.08
CA ARG A 156 -15.48 15.01 0.79
C ARG A 156 -14.90 16.19 1.60
N GLY A 157 -13.61 16.49 1.41
CA GLY A 157 -12.92 17.61 2.08
C GLY A 157 -12.19 17.22 3.36
N ILE A 158 -12.25 15.95 3.80
CA ILE A 158 -11.54 15.46 4.99
C ILE A 158 -10.09 15.12 4.62
N LYS A 159 -9.26 16.15 4.46
CA LYS A 159 -7.84 16.01 4.05
C LYS A 159 -6.87 15.94 5.22
N ALA A 160 -7.26 16.50 6.36
CA ALA A 160 -6.39 16.57 7.53
C ALA A 160 -6.09 15.18 8.12
N VAL A 161 -7.09 14.29 8.13
CA VAL A 161 -6.97 12.93 8.70
C VAL A 161 -6.00 12.06 7.89
N PRO A 162 -6.20 11.85 6.57
CA PRO A 162 -5.21 11.19 5.70
C PRO A 162 -3.79 11.73 5.88
N ARG A 163 -3.61 13.06 5.87
CA ARG A 163 -2.28 13.68 5.99
C ARG A 163 -1.60 13.37 7.32
N VAL A 164 -2.36 13.36 8.42
CA VAL A 164 -1.81 13.04 9.75
C VAL A 164 -1.47 11.56 9.85
N LEU A 165 -2.37 10.67 9.40
CA LEU A 165 -2.15 9.22 9.46
C LEU A 165 -0.97 8.80 8.57
N TRP A 166 -0.91 9.27 7.31
CA TRP A 166 0.20 8.99 6.41
C TRP A 166 1.54 9.48 6.97
N ARG A 167 1.60 10.66 7.59
CA ARG A 167 2.82 11.09 8.27
C ARG A 167 3.26 10.08 9.34
N LYS A 168 2.32 9.53 10.10
CA LYS A 168 2.63 8.53 11.13
C LYS A 168 2.96 7.15 10.56
N HIS A 169 2.37 6.75 9.44
CA HIS A 169 2.81 5.57 8.69
C HIS A 169 4.29 5.70 8.30
N ASN A 170 4.70 6.86 7.77
CA ASN A 170 6.09 7.13 7.42
C ASN A 170 7.01 7.12 8.64
N GLU A 171 6.61 7.75 9.75
CA GLU A 171 7.38 7.74 11.01
C GLU A 171 7.58 6.29 11.53
N ASN A 172 6.54 5.45 11.51
CA ASN A 172 6.64 4.03 11.86
C ASN A 172 7.63 3.29 10.94
N MET A 173 7.57 3.54 9.63
CA MET A 173 8.47 2.88 8.67
C MET A 173 9.91 3.38 8.75
N GLU A 174 10.14 4.64 9.14
CA GLU A 174 11.47 5.16 9.47
C GLU A 174 12.03 4.46 10.72
N MET A 175 11.22 4.25 11.76
CA MET A 175 11.63 3.49 12.95
C MET A 175 11.97 2.04 12.61
N VAL A 176 11.15 1.35 11.79
CA VAL A 176 11.42 -0.01 11.32
C VAL A 176 12.77 -0.08 10.58
N LYS A 177 13.00 0.81 9.61
CA LYS A 177 14.27 0.88 8.86
C LYS A 177 15.44 1.17 9.79
N GLY A 178 15.29 2.12 10.70
CA GLY A 178 16.33 2.48 11.69
C GLY A 178 16.73 1.29 12.55
N ILE A 179 15.77 0.49 13.04
CA ILE A 179 16.06 -0.72 13.81
C ILE A 179 16.79 -1.78 12.95
N LEU A 180 16.36 -2.00 11.71
CA LEU A 180 17.00 -2.97 10.81
C LEU A 180 18.44 -2.54 10.45
N ASP A 181 18.66 -1.25 10.23
CA ASP A 181 19.98 -0.68 9.99
C ASP A 181 20.87 -0.87 11.22
N MET A 182 20.37 -0.56 12.43
CA MET A 182 21.08 -0.82 13.69
C MET A 182 21.49 -2.29 13.83
N ILE A 183 20.59 -3.24 13.53
CA ILE A 183 20.88 -4.68 13.61
C ILE A 183 21.94 -5.13 12.60
N SER A 184 22.02 -4.44 11.46
CA SER A 184 22.97 -4.77 10.38
C SER A 184 24.40 -4.25 10.67
N GLU A 185 24.53 -3.29 11.58
CA GLU A 185 25.82 -2.74 11.99
C GLU A 185 26.52 -3.61 13.05
N LYS A 186 27.86 -3.61 13.04
CA LYS A 186 28.65 -4.29 14.05
C LYS A 186 28.86 -3.36 15.26
N PRO A 187 28.30 -3.66 16.44
CA PRO A 187 28.39 -2.76 17.57
C PRO A 187 29.81 -2.74 18.17
N GLU A 188 30.33 -1.54 18.46
CA GLU A 188 31.57 -1.36 19.23
C GLU A 188 31.37 -1.67 20.73
N ASP A 189 30.19 -1.34 21.26
CA ASP A 189 29.77 -1.58 22.64
C ASP A 189 28.48 -2.42 22.65
N PRO A 190 28.58 -3.74 22.93
CA PRO A 190 27.42 -4.63 22.92
C PRO A 190 26.37 -4.31 23.98
N GLU A 191 26.73 -3.75 25.14
CA GLU A 191 25.75 -3.47 26.20
C GLU A 191 24.93 -2.24 25.84
N ARG A 192 25.60 -1.15 25.46
CA ARG A 192 24.94 0.06 24.97
C ARG A 192 24.13 -0.17 23.70
N PHE A 193 24.58 -1.07 22.83
CA PHE A 193 23.82 -1.48 21.66
C PHE A 193 22.48 -2.12 22.03
N MET A 194 22.50 -3.04 22.99
CA MET A 194 21.28 -3.75 23.44
C MET A 194 20.29 -2.80 24.11
N GLU A 195 20.77 -1.85 24.92
CA GLU A 195 19.91 -0.80 25.52
C GLU A 195 19.22 0.04 24.43
N LYS A 196 19.99 0.54 23.45
CA LYS A 196 19.42 1.32 22.33
C LYS A 196 18.44 0.51 21.48
N LEU A 197 18.77 -0.75 21.19
CA LEU A 197 17.90 -1.62 20.40
C LEU A 197 16.59 -1.89 21.14
N GLN A 198 16.66 -2.08 22.46
CA GLN A 198 15.49 -2.20 23.31
C GLN A 198 14.64 -0.93 23.27
N GLU A 199 15.22 0.25 23.52
CA GLU A 199 14.51 1.54 23.52
C GLU A 199 13.82 1.79 22.17
N ALA A 200 14.55 1.64 21.06
CA ALA A 200 13.99 1.85 19.72
C ALA A 200 12.85 0.86 19.40
N SER A 201 12.98 -0.40 19.82
CA SER A 201 11.93 -1.41 19.59
C SER A 201 10.68 -1.17 20.44
N GLN A 202 10.86 -0.66 21.66
CA GLN A 202 9.74 -0.27 22.54
C GLN A 202 9.02 0.97 21.99
N GLU A 203 9.77 1.97 21.52
CA GLU A 203 9.20 3.16 20.86
C GLU A 203 8.40 2.79 19.60
N LEU A 204 8.92 1.89 18.75
CA LEU A 204 8.19 1.39 17.59
C LEU A 204 6.90 0.66 18.00
N SER A 205 6.96 -0.21 19.01
CA SER A 205 5.78 -0.92 19.53
C SER A 205 4.69 0.07 19.98
N GLU A 206 5.05 1.06 20.80
CA GLU A 206 4.11 2.09 21.27
C GLU A 206 3.50 2.90 20.11
N SER A 207 4.31 3.25 19.10
CA SER A 207 3.85 4.00 17.93
C SER A 207 2.91 3.19 17.03
N LEU A 208 3.16 1.88 16.86
CA LEU A 208 2.25 0.98 16.15
C LEU A 208 0.91 0.81 16.87
N LEU A 209 0.93 0.67 18.20
CA LEU A 209 -0.29 0.57 19.01
C LEU A 209 -1.12 1.87 18.99
N ASP A 210 -0.46 3.04 19.05
CA ASP A 210 -1.13 4.34 18.86
C ASP A 210 -1.77 4.45 17.48
N MET A 211 -1.11 3.96 16.43
CA MET A 211 -1.68 3.94 15.08
C MET A 211 -2.94 3.08 14.99
N VAL A 212 -2.87 1.82 15.44
CA VAL A 212 -4.03 0.91 15.47
C VAL A 212 -5.19 1.52 16.26
N PHE A 213 -4.90 2.18 17.39
CA PHE A 213 -5.91 2.86 18.18
C PHE A 213 -6.60 3.99 17.39
N ARG A 214 -5.83 4.86 16.72
CA ARG A 214 -6.37 5.95 15.90
C ARG A 214 -7.21 5.39 14.74
N GLU A 215 -6.75 4.33 14.11
CA GLU A 215 -7.47 3.71 13.01
C GLU A 215 -8.81 3.14 13.48
N ASN A 216 -8.80 2.26 14.49
CA ASN A 216 -10.00 1.59 15.01
C ASN A 216 -11.01 2.56 15.63
N ASN A 217 -10.56 3.64 16.28
CA ASN A 217 -11.43 4.52 17.06
C ASN A 217 -11.76 5.85 16.36
N ILE A 218 -11.03 6.19 15.29
CA ILE A 218 -11.19 7.47 14.60
C ILE A 218 -11.42 7.22 13.11
N LEU A 219 -10.49 6.58 12.40
CA LEU A 219 -10.61 6.41 10.95
C LEU A 219 -11.77 5.46 10.59
N TYR A 220 -11.80 4.25 11.13
CA TYR A 220 -12.73 3.20 10.72
C TYR A 220 -14.20 3.56 10.98
N PRO A 221 -14.58 4.11 12.16
CA PRO A 221 -15.95 4.59 12.37
C PRO A 221 -16.31 5.76 11.45
N THR A 222 -15.33 6.55 11.02
CA THR A 222 -15.55 7.63 10.03
C THR A 222 -15.80 7.08 8.65
N LEU A 223 -15.05 6.05 8.25
CA LEU A 223 -15.26 5.40 6.96
C LEU A 223 -16.63 4.73 6.90
N GLU A 224 -17.00 4.02 7.97
CA GLU A 224 -18.29 3.37 8.10
C GLU A 224 -19.46 4.35 7.96
N GLU A 225 -19.40 5.50 8.63
CA GLU A 225 -20.45 6.52 8.57
C GLU A 225 -20.53 7.21 7.19
N LEU A 226 -19.40 7.35 6.49
CA LEU A 226 -19.31 8.17 5.28
C LEU A 226 -19.43 7.40 3.97
N LEU A 227 -18.86 6.19 3.89
CA LEU A 227 -18.77 5.43 2.64
C LEU A 227 -20.04 4.62 2.40
N ALA A 228 -20.59 4.73 1.19
CA ALA A 228 -21.68 3.88 0.74
C ALA A 228 -21.17 2.48 0.36
N GLU A 229 -22.10 1.52 0.27
CA GLU A 229 -21.78 0.13 -0.11
C GLU A 229 -21.10 0.06 -1.50
N GLU A 230 -21.51 0.90 -2.47
CA GLU A 230 -20.87 0.91 -3.79
C GLU A 230 -19.42 1.41 -3.78
N GLU A 231 -19.05 2.24 -2.81
CA GLU A 231 -17.66 2.65 -2.62
C GLU A 231 -16.84 1.51 -2.01
N TRP A 232 -17.42 0.78 -1.05
CA TRP A 232 -16.78 -0.43 -0.52
C TRP A 232 -16.58 -1.49 -1.61
N ILE A 233 -17.49 -1.62 -2.58
CA ILE A 233 -17.31 -2.51 -3.75
C ILE A 233 -16.09 -2.07 -4.54
N ALA A 234 -15.97 -0.77 -4.86
CA ALA A 234 -14.82 -0.24 -5.59
C ALA A 234 -13.50 -0.44 -4.82
N ILE A 235 -13.52 -0.27 -3.49
CA ILE A 235 -12.36 -0.55 -2.64
C ILE A 235 -11.98 -2.03 -2.75
N LYS A 236 -12.95 -2.94 -2.64
CA LYS A 236 -12.72 -4.39 -2.68
C LYS A 236 -12.08 -4.86 -3.97
N GLU A 237 -12.53 -4.32 -5.11
CA GLU A 237 -11.98 -4.67 -6.43
C GLU A 237 -10.47 -4.39 -6.54
N GLN A 238 -9.99 -3.36 -5.82
CA GLN A 238 -8.60 -2.90 -5.89
C GLN A 238 -7.69 -3.54 -4.82
N GLU A 239 -8.25 -4.11 -3.74
CA GLU A 239 -7.44 -4.71 -2.66
C GLU A 239 -6.45 -5.80 -3.13
N PRO A 240 -6.81 -6.72 -4.06
CA PRO A 240 -5.88 -7.76 -4.53
C PRO A 240 -4.65 -7.23 -5.26
N GLU A 241 -4.71 -6.00 -5.83
CA GLU A 241 -3.57 -5.37 -6.50
C GLU A 241 -2.46 -4.97 -5.51
N VAL A 242 -2.84 -4.76 -4.25
CA VAL A 242 -1.94 -4.33 -3.16
C VAL A 242 -1.61 -5.50 -2.22
N GLY A 243 -2.62 -6.28 -1.80
CA GLY A 243 -2.47 -7.41 -0.89
C GLY A 243 -2.68 -7.05 0.59
N TYR A 244 -2.45 -8.04 1.47
CA TYR A 244 -2.88 -8.00 2.89
C TYR A 244 -1.75 -8.30 3.88
N TYR A 245 -1.81 -7.69 5.06
CA TYR A 245 -0.87 -7.90 6.16
C TYR A 245 -1.32 -9.07 7.03
N LYS A 246 -0.77 -10.27 6.78
CA LYS A 246 -0.97 -11.48 7.60
C LYS A 246 -2.45 -11.89 7.79
N VAL A 247 -3.31 -11.50 6.84
CA VAL A 247 -4.74 -11.82 6.81
C VAL A 247 -5.09 -12.36 5.42
N GLU A 248 -5.96 -13.35 5.39
CA GLU A 248 -6.64 -13.81 4.19
C GLU A 248 -8.12 -13.40 4.34
N PRO A 249 -8.62 -12.43 3.56
CA PRO A 249 -10.01 -12.03 3.65
C PRO A 249 -10.94 -13.20 3.29
N GLY A 250 -12.08 -13.29 3.99
CA GLY A 250 -13.16 -14.19 3.58
C GLY A 250 -13.82 -13.77 2.27
N ASP A 251 -14.75 -14.60 1.81
CA ASP A 251 -15.51 -14.46 0.56
C ASP A 251 -17.03 -14.39 0.77
N ASP A 252 -17.49 -14.22 2.02
CA ASP A 252 -18.93 -14.18 2.36
C ASP A 252 -19.61 -12.86 1.99
N TRP A 253 -18.85 -11.78 1.81
CA TRP A 253 -19.39 -10.47 1.46
C TRP A 253 -19.63 -10.36 -0.04
N ASP A 254 -20.91 -10.49 -0.43
CA ASP A 254 -21.42 -10.41 -1.81
C ASP A 254 -22.45 -9.26 -1.92
N PRO A 255 -21.98 -8.01 -2.03
CA PRO A 255 -22.86 -6.84 -2.07
C PRO A 255 -23.55 -6.70 -3.44
N ASP A 256 -24.80 -6.22 -3.42
CA ASP A 256 -25.55 -5.90 -4.64
C ASP A 256 -25.17 -4.49 -5.13
N GLY A 257 -24.58 -4.36 -6.33
CA GLY A 257 -24.33 -3.05 -6.91
C GLY A 257 -23.25 -3.01 -7.97
N SER A 258 -22.95 -1.80 -8.44
CA SER A 258 -21.77 -1.53 -9.27
C SER A 258 -20.79 -0.65 -8.48
N PRO A 259 -19.47 -0.87 -8.61
CA PRO A 259 -18.47 -0.05 -7.94
C PRO A 259 -18.66 1.44 -8.23
N LYS A 260 -18.45 2.28 -7.22
CA LYS A 260 -18.32 3.74 -7.38
C LYS A 260 -16.96 4.19 -6.91
N TYR A 261 -16.15 4.65 -7.86
CA TYR A 261 -14.82 5.19 -7.58
C TYR A 261 -14.92 6.63 -7.05
N PRO A 262 -13.88 7.17 -6.37
CA PRO A 262 -13.91 8.52 -5.80
C PRO A 262 -14.33 9.63 -6.78
N TYR A 263 -14.05 9.47 -8.08
CA TYR A 263 -14.42 10.45 -9.10
C TYR A 263 -15.88 10.38 -9.56
N GLU A 264 -16.64 9.36 -9.14
CA GLU A 264 -18.05 9.12 -9.48
C GLU A 264 -19.00 9.47 -8.33
N VAL A 265 -18.45 9.56 -7.13
CA VAL A 265 -19.18 9.93 -5.92
C VAL A 265 -19.42 11.45 -5.91
N SER A 266 -20.68 11.84 -5.70
CA SER A 266 -21.10 13.24 -5.68
C SER A 266 -21.38 13.71 -4.27
N GLU A 267 -20.40 14.21 -3.48
CA GLU A 267 -20.74 14.50 -2.07
C GLU A 267 -20.17 15.80 -1.49
N GLU A 268 -21.12 16.68 -1.14
CA GLU A 268 -21.13 17.36 0.16
C GLU A 268 -21.64 16.34 1.21
N ILE A 269 -20.98 16.26 2.37
CA ILE A 269 -21.48 15.49 3.52
C ILE A 269 -22.69 16.23 4.10
N SER A 270 -23.78 15.52 4.40
CA SER A 270 -24.96 16.13 5.06
C SER A 270 -24.62 16.61 6.47
N GLU A 271 -25.30 17.65 6.97
CA GLU A 271 -25.07 18.15 8.33
C GLU A 271 -25.30 17.05 9.39
N GLU A 272 -26.30 16.19 9.19
CA GLU A 272 -26.59 15.05 10.07
C GLU A 272 -25.42 14.05 10.15
N ARG A 273 -24.84 13.65 9.02
CA ARG A 273 -23.66 12.76 9.00
C ARG A 273 -22.43 13.42 9.61
N LEU A 274 -22.26 14.72 9.40
CA LEU A 274 -21.18 15.49 10.01
C LEU A 274 -21.32 15.56 11.55
N GLU A 275 -22.55 15.65 12.04
CA GLU A 275 -22.89 15.53 13.46
C GLU A 275 -22.77 14.10 14.01
N ALA A 276 -22.86 13.07 13.18
CA ALA A 276 -22.63 11.67 13.58
C ALA A 276 -21.13 11.32 13.72
N LEU A 277 -20.24 12.11 13.12
CA LEU A 277 -18.80 11.83 13.14
C LEU A 277 -18.21 11.69 14.56
N PRO A 278 -17.20 10.81 14.75
CA PRO A 278 -16.51 10.64 16.02
C PRO A 278 -15.94 11.95 16.56
N GLY A 279 -15.93 12.11 17.89
CA GLY A 279 -15.39 13.31 18.56
C GLY A 279 -13.93 13.60 18.20
N GLY A 280 -13.11 12.55 17.98
CA GLY A 280 -11.73 12.68 17.53
C GLY A 280 -11.60 13.37 16.18
N ILE A 281 -12.45 13.01 15.20
CA ILE A 281 -12.50 13.69 13.90
C ILE A 281 -12.95 15.13 14.04
N LYS A 282 -14.03 15.37 14.80
CA LYS A 282 -14.53 16.74 15.02
C LYS A 282 -13.47 17.64 15.64
N SER A 283 -12.64 17.11 16.54
CA SER A 283 -11.51 17.87 17.08
C SER A 283 -10.41 18.15 16.04
N ILE A 284 -10.14 17.22 15.11
CA ILE A 284 -9.16 17.40 14.04
C ILE A 284 -9.66 18.43 13.01
N LEU A 285 -10.95 18.38 12.68
CA LEU A 285 -11.61 19.30 11.76
C LEU A 285 -11.79 20.69 12.39
N GLY A 286 -12.04 20.77 13.70
CA GLY A 286 -12.33 22.01 14.41
C GLY A 286 -13.53 22.74 13.79
N ASP A 287 -13.42 24.08 13.70
CA ASP A 287 -14.43 24.92 13.03
C ASP A 287 -14.25 24.99 11.50
N GLN A 288 -13.38 24.16 10.91
CA GLN A 288 -13.15 24.21 9.47
C GLN A 288 -14.37 23.72 8.71
N LYS A 289 -14.89 24.58 7.84
CA LYS A 289 -15.88 24.17 6.86
C LYS A 289 -15.24 23.21 5.88
N LEU A 290 -15.80 22.01 5.74
CA LEU A 290 -15.33 21.05 4.75
C LEU A 290 -15.53 21.62 3.34
N GLU A 291 -14.50 21.49 2.52
CA GLU A 291 -14.51 21.86 1.10
C GLU A 291 -14.35 20.60 0.25
N PRO A 292 -15.47 19.99 -0.20
CA PRO A 292 -15.41 18.84 -1.09
C PRO A 292 -14.72 19.18 -2.41
N ASP A 293 -13.95 18.23 -2.93
CA ASP A 293 -13.38 18.33 -4.26
C ASP A 293 -14.45 18.08 -5.33
N ARG A 294 -14.81 19.13 -6.06
CA ARG A 294 -15.82 19.09 -7.13
C ARG A 294 -15.22 18.85 -8.51
N TYR A 295 -13.94 18.48 -8.59
CA TYR A 295 -13.32 18.17 -9.87
C TYR A 295 -14.04 16.99 -10.55
N LEU A 296 -14.42 17.20 -11.80
CA LEU A 296 -15.00 16.18 -12.66
C LEU A 296 -13.88 15.58 -13.52
N LEU A 297 -13.56 14.31 -13.27
CA LEU A 297 -12.50 13.62 -13.99
C LEU A 297 -12.81 13.49 -15.48
N LYS A 298 -14.02 13.01 -15.81
CA LYS A 298 -14.49 12.85 -17.20
C LYS A 298 -15.13 14.13 -17.72
N LYS A 299 -14.47 14.79 -18.67
CA LYS A 299 -14.99 15.98 -19.36
C LYS A 299 -15.77 15.59 -20.62
N SER A 300 -16.57 16.51 -21.13
CA SER A 300 -17.51 16.25 -22.23
C SER A 300 -16.88 15.79 -23.55
N LYS A 301 -15.58 16.09 -23.79
CA LYS A 301 -14.85 15.70 -25.00
C LYS A 301 -13.94 14.49 -24.80
N ASP A 302 -13.87 13.96 -23.60
CA ASP A 302 -12.94 12.89 -23.28
C ASP A 302 -13.41 11.56 -23.89
N LYS A 303 -12.43 10.75 -24.24
CA LYS A 303 -12.60 9.33 -24.56
C LYS A 303 -12.21 8.54 -23.33
N GLU A 304 -13.03 7.55 -23.04
CA GLU A 304 -12.75 6.55 -22.03
C GLU A 304 -11.75 5.55 -22.60
N LEU A 305 -10.66 5.35 -21.88
CA LEU A 305 -9.64 4.34 -22.13
C LEU A 305 -9.78 3.25 -21.07
N ASP A 306 -9.06 2.13 -21.21
CA ASP A 306 -9.03 1.06 -20.22
C ASP A 306 -8.67 1.58 -18.82
N THR A 307 -7.83 2.61 -18.75
CA THR A 307 -7.52 3.33 -17.52
C THR A 307 -7.46 4.84 -17.79
N GLY A 308 -8.50 5.55 -17.37
CA GLY A 308 -8.57 7.01 -17.41
C GLY A 308 -9.31 7.60 -18.61
N PHE A 309 -9.32 8.94 -18.65
CA PHE A 309 -10.11 9.73 -19.59
C PHE A 309 -9.23 10.78 -20.25
N LEU A 310 -9.15 10.77 -21.58
CA LEU A 310 -8.36 11.73 -22.34
C LEU A 310 -9.11 12.19 -23.58
N ASN A 311 -9.01 13.46 -23.93
CA ASN A 311 -9.47 13.92 -25.24
C ASN A 311 -8.42 13.68 -26.34
N LEU A 312 -8.85 13.77 -27.60
CA LEU A 312 -7.97 13.50 -28.75
C LEU A 312 -6.75 14.43 -28.85
N THR A 313 -6.83 15.65 -28.29
CA THR A 313 -5.71 16.59 -28.28
C THR A 313 -4.62 16.11 -27.33
N GLU A 314 -5.01 15.67 -26.13
CA GLU A 314 -4.10 15.11 -25.12
C GLU A 314 -3.46 13.81 -25.63
N ILE A 315 -4.24 12.89 -26.19
CA ILE A 315 -3.73 11.63 -26.77
C ILE A 315 -2.66 11.92 -27.83
N ASN A 316 -2.96 12.84 -28.76
CA ASN A 316 -2.00 13.20 -29.80
C ASN A 316 -0.74 13.86 -29.24
N ALA A 317 -0.88 14.72 -28.21
CA ALA A 317 0.26 15.37 -27.57
C ALA A 317 1.14 14.38 -26.81
N LEU A 318 0.56 13.44 -26.07
CA LEU A 318 1.30 12.40 -25.36
C LEU A 318 2.13 11.56 -26.33
N LEU A 319 1.50 11.00 -27.36
CA LEU A 319 2.19 10.16 -28.34
C LEU A 319 3.28 10.91 -29.13
N ALA A 320 3.15 12.23 -29.28
CA ALA A 320 4.15 13.06 -29.96
C ALA A 320 5.34 13.46 -29.08
N ASN A 321 5.26 13.27 -27.76
CA ASN A 321 6.31 13.64 -26.80
C ASN A 321 6.95 12.44 -26.08
N LEU A 322 6.60 11.21 -26.46
CA LEU A 322 7.30 10.04 -25.96
C LEU A 322 8.77 10.07 -26.40
N PRO A 323 9.72 9.62 -25.56
CA PRO A 323 11.15 9.57 -25.91
C PRO A 323 11.48 8.39 -26.85
N VAL A 324 10.55 8.03 -27.71
CA VAL A 324 10.63 6.97 -28.72
C VAL A 324 9.84 7.36 -29.96
N ASP A 325 10.32 6.91 -31.10
CA ASP A 325 9.63 6.97 -32.38
C ASP A 325 8.64 5.82 -32.49
N LEU A 326 7.37 6.13 -32.75
CA LEU A 326 6.32 5.13 -32.97
C LEU A 326 5.93 5.09 -34.43
N THR A 327 5.66 3.89 -34.96
CA THR A 327 4.96 3.69 -36.24
C THR A 327 4.01 2.50 -36.11
N PHE A 328 2.72 2.77 -36.22
CA PHE A 328 1.69 1.75 -36.17
C PHE A 328 1.29 1.31 -37.59
N ILE A 329 1.32 0.00 -37.80
CA ILE A 329 0.96 -0.70 -39.02
C ILE A 329 -0.32 -1.48 -38.72
N ASP A 330 -1.39 -1.24 -39.45
CA ASP A 330 -2.67 -1.92 -39.21
C ASP A 330 -2.68 -3.38 -39.71
N SER A 331 -3.79 -4.08 -39.45
CA SER A 331 -4.00 -5.48 -39.82
C SER A 331 -3.99 -5.78 -41.33
N ASP A 332 -4.08 -4.73 -42.17
CA ASP A 332 -3.91 -4.75 -43.63
C ASP A 332 -2.46 -4.49 -44.07
N ASN A 333 -1.52 -4.45 -43.11
CA ASN A 333 -0.10 -4.16 -43.32
C ASN A 333 0.16 -2.78 -43.93
N ARG A 334 -0.64 -1.77 -43.56
CA ARG A 334 -0.50 -0.39 -44.00
C ARG A 334 -0.13 0.52 -42.83
N VAL A 335 0.72 1.52 -43.11
CA VAL A 335 1.07 2.50 -42.09
C VAL A 335 -0.16 3.34 -41.78
N ARG A 336 -0.64 3.29 -40.53
CA ARG A 336 -1.85 4.00 -40.11
C ARG A 336 -1.56 5.18 -39.20
N TYR A 337 -0.46 5.13 -38.46
CA TYR A 337 -0.01 6.20 -37.59
C TYR A 337 1.52 6.20 -37.45
N PHE A 338 2.11 7.36 -37.19
CA PHE A 338 3.48 7.51 -36.71
C PHE A 338 3.55 8.73 -35.79
N SER A 339 4.43 8.71 -34.78
CA SER A 339 4.61 9.83 -33.86
C SER A 339 5.17 11.07 -34.57
N GLY A 340 4.83 12.26 -34.06
CA GLY A 340 5.43 13.52 -34.51
C GLY A 340 6.81 13.76 -33.89
N GLY A 341 7.38 14.96 -34.12
CA GLY A 341 8.66 15.37 -33.51
C GLY A 341 9.89 15.11 -34.36
N GLU A 342 11.08 15.25 -33.75
CA GLU A 342 12.36 14.86 -34.34
C GLU A 342 12.50 13.34 -34.26
N ARG A 343 12.73 12.70 -35.42
CA ARG A 343 12.72 11.24 -35.56
C ARG A 343 14.05 10.74 -36.11
N ILE A 344 14.47 9.55 -35.69
CA ILE A 344 15.69 8.89 -36.18
C ILE A 344 15.51 8.51 -37.64
N PHE A 345 14.35 7.93 -37.98
CA PHE A 345 13.97 7.62 -39.35
C PHE A 345 12.86 8.55 -39.81
N PRO A 346 13.11 9.48 -40.76
CA PRO A 346 12.11 10.43 -41.18
C PRO A 346 10.89 9.72 -41.79
N ARG A 347 9.69 10.27 -41.52
CA ARG A 347 8.43 9.88 -42.16
C ARG A 347 7.70 11.13 -42.61
N THR A 348 7.04 11.03 -43.76
CA THR A 348 6.22 12.09 -44.33
C THR A 348 4.76 11.67 -44.29
N ARG A 349 3.82 12.62 -44.24
CA ARG A 349 2.37 12.32 -44.25
C ARG A 349 1.94 11.45 -45.44
N SER A 350 2.66 11.49 -46.55
CA SER A 350 2.42 10.64 -47.74
C SER A 350 2.60 9.14 -47.49
N VAL A 351 3.21 8.72 -46.37
CA VAL A 351 3.33 7.32 -46.00
C VAL A 351 2.04 6.73 -45.41
N LEU A 352 1.12 7.58 -44.94
CA LEU A 352 -0.14 7.12 -44.35
C LEU A 352 -0.98 6.36 -45.40
N GLY A 353 -1.44 5.17 -45.04
CA GLY A 353 -2.12 4.22 -45.90
C GLY A 353 -1.20 3.44 -46.85
N ARG A 354 0.10 3.73 -46.91
CA ARG A 354 1.04 3.02 -47.78
C ARG A 354 1.32 1.62 -47.22
N PRO A 355 1.32 0.56 -48.06
CA PRO A 355 1.73 -0.77 -47.62
C PRO A 355 3.18 -0.77 -47.12
N VAL A 356 3.42 -1.36 -45.95
CA VAL A 356 4.71 -1.35 -45.23
C VAL A 356 5.87 -1.88 -46.07
N LYS A 357 5.62 -2.82 -46.97
CA LYS A 357 6.61 -3.36 -47.92
C LYS A 357 7.21 -2.31 -48.88
N PHE A 358 6.54 -1.18 -49.05
CA PHE A 358 7.04 -0.08 -49.89
C PHE A 358 7.71 1.03 -49.07
N CYS A 359 7.71 0.92 -47.74
CA CYS A 359 8.31 1.88 -46.81
C CYS A 359 9.74 1.50 -46.42
N HIS A 360 10.23 0.34 -46.86
CA HIS A 360 11.54 -0.20 -46.52
C HIS A 360 12.40 -0.41 -47.77
N PRO A 361 13.74 -0.35 -47.65
CA PRO A 361 14.67 -0.75 -48.71
C PRO A 361 14.46 -2.22 -49.11
N PRO A 362 14.71 -2.60 -50.38
CA PRO A 362 14.49 -3.97 -50.87
C PRO A 362 15.15 -5.05 -50.01
N GLU A 363 16.35 -4.80 -49.47
CA GLU A 363 17.05 -5.76 -48.60
C GLU A 363 16.32 -6.11 -47.30
N SER A 364 15.45 -5.23 -46.78
CA SER A 364 14.77 -5.41 -45.48
C SER A 364 13.31 -5.86 -45.60
N VAL A 365 12.71 -5.77 -46.80
CA VAL A 365 11.27 -6.02 -47.00
C VAL A 365 10.86 -7.45 -46.62
N GLU A 366 11.67 -8.46 -46.94
CA GLU A 366 11.34 -9.85 -46.63
C GLU A 366 11.39 -10.15 -45.13
N VAL A 367 12.30 -9.50 -44.40
CA VAL A 367 12.38 -9.60 -42.94
C VAL A 367 11.12 -9.01 -42.31
N VAL A 368 10.73 -7.79 -42.70
CA VAL A 368 9.53 -7.11 -42.19
C VAL A 368 8.27 -7.92 -42.49
N LYS A 369 8.13 -8.46 -43.71
CA LYS A 369 6.99 -9.32 -44.06
C LYS A 369 6.93 -10.57 -43.19
N LYS A 370 8.09 -11.19 -42.91
CA LYS A 370 8.15 -12.38 -42.05
C LYS A 370 7.69 -12.03 -40.63
N ILE A 371 8.20 -10.94 -40.05
CA ILE A 371 7.80 -10.46 -38.73
C ILE A 371 6.28 -10.27 -38.64
N LEU A 372 5.68 -9.51 -39.58
CA LEU A 372 4.25 -9.25 -39.58
C LEU A 372 3.40 -10.52 -39.78
N LYS A 373 3.92 -11.49 -40.53
CA LYS A 373 3.26 -12.79 -40.71
C LYS A 373 3.27 -13.60 -39.41
N GLU A 374 4.41 -13.67 -38.72
CA GLU A 374 4.54 -14.39 -37.45
C GLU A 374 3.69 -13.74 -36.35
N PHE A 375 3.67 -12.41 -36.26
CA PHE A 375 2.77 -11.67 -35.37
C PHE A 375 1.30 -12.00 -35.62
N LYS A 376 0.86 -11.95 -36.88
CA LYS A 376 -0.53 -12.27 -37.22
C LYS A 376 -0.90 -13.74 -36.95
N ALA A 377 0.08 -14.64 -36.97
CA ALA A 377 -0.09 -16.05 -36.65
C ALA A 377 0.05 -16.35 -35.15
N GLY A 378 0.45 -15.38 -34.32
CA GLY A 378 0.78 -15.59 -32.91
C GLY A 378 2.06 -16.39 -32.67
N GLY A 379 2.97 -16.44 -33.65
CA GLY A 379 4.21 -17.23 -33.58
C GLY A 379 5.33 -16.58 -32.76
N ILE A 380 5.32 -15.25 -32.65
CA ILE A 380 6.23 -14.44 -31.84
C ILE A 380 5.44 -13.24 -31.27
N ASP A 381 5.90 -12.68 -30.15
CA ASP A 381 5.35 -11.51 -29.45
C ASP A 381 6.28 -10.29 -29.48
N GLU A 382 7.51 -10.46 -29.92
CA GLU A 382 8.48 -9.38 -30.12
C GLU A 382 9.41 -9.69 -31.30
N ALA A 383 9.86 -8.65 -32.00
CA ALA A 383 11.02 -8.71 -32.87
C ALA A 383 11.93 -7.52 -32.60
N GLU A 384 13.20 -7.78 -32.30
CA GLU A 384 14.14 -6.78 -31.77
C GLU A 384 15.46 -6.77 -32.55
N PHE A 385 15.94 -5.58 -32.86
CA PHE A 385 17.24 -5.35 -33.50
C PHE A 385 17.88 -4.05 -33.01
N TRP A 386 19.19 -3.92 -33.17
CA TRP A 386 19.92 -2.69 -32.88
C TRP A 386 20.98 -2.42 -33.96
N ILE A 387 21.21 -1.14 -34.26
CA ILE A 387 22.18 -0.71 -35.26
C ILE A 387 22.98 0.49 -34.75
N GLU A 388 24.21 0.61 -35.21
CA GLU A 388 25.00 1.83 -35.04
C GLU A 388 24.94 2.66 -36.31
N MET A 389 24.50 3.91 -36.20
CA MET A 389 24.35 4.81 -37.34
C MET A 389 24.58 6.25 -36.93
N GLY A 390 25.51 6.94 -37.61
CA GLY A 390 25.75 8.37 -37.39
C GLY A 390 26.16 8.74 -35.96
N GLY A 391 26.90 7.85 -35.29
CA GLY A 391 27.29 8.03 -33.88
C GLY A 391 26.19 7.71 -32.86
N LYS A 392 25.03 7.23 -33.31
CA LYS A 392 23.91 6.83 -32.45
C LYS A 392 23.80 5.31 -32.38
N PHE A 393 23.49 4.79 -31.21
CA PHE A 393 23.08 3.41 -31.02
C PHE A 393 21.55 3.35 -31.03
N VAL A 394 20.99 2.86 -32.15
CA VAL A 394 19.55 2.86 -32.41
C VAL A 394 18.97 1.49 -32.07
N HIS A 395 18.03 1.47 -31.14
CA HIS A 395 17.26 0.30 -30.73
C HIS A 395 15.92 0.27 -31.45
N ILE A 396 15.57 -0.85 -32.09
CA ILE A 396 14.35 -1.00 -32.89
C ILE A 396 13.62 -2.25 -32.41
N ARG A 397 12.36 -2.09 -32.01
CA ARG A 397 11.49 -3.18 -31.59
C ARG A 397 10.17 -3.16 -32.34
N TYR A 398 9.60 -4.33 -32.54
CA TYR A 398 8.26 -4.50 -33.07
C TYR A 398 7.43 -5.35 -32.12
N PHE A 399 6.18 -4.96 -31.93
CA PHE A 399 5.21 -5.67 -31.09
C PHE A 399 3.91 -5.92 -31.86
N PRO A 400 3.28 -7.09 -31.75
CA PRO A 400 1.91 -7.28 -32.18
C PRO A 400 0.97 -6.51 -31.24
N ILE A 401 0.00 -5.81 -31.82
CA ILE A 401 -1.05 -5.11 -31.08
C ILE A 401 -2.35 -5.87 -31.28
N SER A 402 -3.01 -6.21 -30.18
CA SER A 402 -4.28 -6.93 -30.16
C SER A 402 -5.31 -6.20 -29.30
N ASP A 403 -6.60 -6.45 -29.53
CA ASP A 403 -7.66 -5.98 -28.64
C ASP A 403 -7.77 -6.86 -27.38
N GLN A 404 -8.64 -6.47 -26.43
CA GLN A 404 -8.89 -7.23 -25.19
C GLN A 404 -9.40 -8.65 -25.42
N LYS A 405 -9.91 -8.98 -26.62
CA LYS A 405 -10.36 -10.32 -27.01
C LYS A 405 -9.25 -11.13 -27.70
N GLY A 406 -8.04 -10.59 -27.78
CA GLY A 406 -6.89 -11.21 -28.43
C GLY A 406 -6.91 -11.10 -29.96
N ASN A 407 -7.79 -10.29 -30.56
CA ASN A 407 -7.80 -10.13 -32.01
C ASN A 407 -6.67 -9.21 -32.46
N TYR A 408 -5.85 -9.68 -33.41
CA TYR A 408 -4.75 -8.91 -33.99
C TYR A 408 -5.24 -7.63 -34.69
N LEU A 409 -4.83 -6.47 -34.19
CA LEU A 409 -5.13 -5.14 -34.72
C LEU A 409 -4.03 -4.62 -35.65
N GLY A 410 -2.79 -5.09 -35.48
CA GLY A 410 -1.65 -4.59 -36.23
C GLY A 410 -0.32 -4.82 -35.52
N ALA A 411 0.72 -4.10 -35.94
CA ALA A 411 2.03 -4.12 -35.32
C ALA A 411 2.51 -2.69 -35.02
N LEU A 412 3.18 -2.52 -33.89
CA LEU A 412 3.82 -1.27 -33.49
C LEU A 412 5.33 -1.41 -33.67
N GLU A 413 5.92 -0.56 -34.51
CA GLU A 413 7.36 -0.30 -34.56
C GLU A 413 7.71 0.79 -33.53
N VAL A 414 8.70 0.52 -32.69
CA VAL A 414 9.27 1.44 -31.70
C VAL A 414 10.75 1.61 -32.01
N THR A 415 11.22 2.85 -32.18
CA THR A 415 12.64 3.15 -32.38
C THR A 415 13.13 4.13 -31.32
N GLN A 416 14.30 3.89 -30.75
CA GLN A 416 14.89 4.74 -29.71
C GLN A 416 16.39 4.92 -29.93
N ASP A 417 16.88 6.15 -29.73
CA ASP A 417 18.31 6.42 -29.60
C ASP A 417 18.68 6.19 -28.14
N VAL A 418 19.35 5.08 -27.86
CA VAL A 418 19.71 4.67 -26.49
C VAL A 418 21.17 5.00 -26.16
N THR A 419 21.82 5.86 -26.96
CA THR A 419 23.22 6.24 -26.75
C THR A 419 23.44 6.80 -25.34
N HIS A 420 22.63 7.78 -24.93
CA HIS A 420 22.71 8.35 -23.59
C HIS A 420 22.37 7.35 -22.49
N ILE A 421 21.38 6.47 -22.72
CA ILE A 421 20.98 5.45 -21.74
C ILE A 421 22.15 4.49 -21.46
N ARG A 422 22.93 4.13 -22.49
CA ARG A 422 24.13 3.29 -22.36
C ARG A 422 25.26 3.95 -21.57
N GLU A 423 25.23 5.28 -21.41
CA GLU A 423 26.25 6.05 -20.68
C GLU A 423 25.86 6.31 -19.22
N LEU A 424 24.63 5.97 -18.80
CA LEU A 424 24.20 6.15 -17.41
C LEU A 424 24.95 5.20 -16.47
N GLU A 425 25.50 5.76 -15.40
CA GLU A 425 26.18 5.02 -14.32
C GLU A 425 25.69 5.49 -12.95
N GLY A 426 25.81 4.62 -11.93
CA GLY A 426 25.43 4.95 -10.56
C GLY A 426 23.93 5.19 -10.38
N GLU A 427 23.57 6.14 -9.52
CA GLU A 427 22.18 6.47 -9.21
C GLU A 427 21.98 8.00 -9.16
N ARG A 428 20.85 8.49 -9.69
CA ARG A 428 20.40 9.87 -9.51
C ARG A 428 19.01 9.87 -8.86
N ARG A 429 18.96 10.04 -7.53
CA ARG A 429 17.72 9.98 -6.73
C ARG A 429 16.99 11.33 -6.56
N ILE A 430 17.68 12.44 -6.85
CA ILE A 430 17.12 13.79 -6.80
C ILE A 430 17.54 14.58 -8.05
N LEU A 431 16.65 15.47 -8.48
CA LEU A 431 16.95 16.43 -9.55
C LEU A 431 18.04 17.40 -9.06
N ASP A 432 19.01 17.64 -9.93
CA ASP A 432 20.04 18.65 -9.68
C ASP A 432 19.63 19.89 -10.46
N TRP A 433 19.18 20.92 -9.73
CA TRP A 433 18.76 22.21 -10.28
C TRP A 433 19.96 23.16 -10.35
N VAL A 434 21.08 22.70 -10.91
CA VAL A 434 22.22 23.58 -11.15
C VAL A 434 21.97 24.27 -12.48
N ASP A 435 21.67 25.56 -12.41
CA ASP A 435 21.58 26.50 -13.54
C ASP A 435 22.87 26.56 -14.37
#